data_AF-A0A4Q4U4E9-F1
#
_entry.id   AF-A0A4Q4U4E9-F1
#
_cell.length_a   1.000
_cell.length_b   1.000
_cell.length_c   1.000
_cell.angle_alpha   90.00
_cell.angle_beta   90.00
_cell.angle_gamma   90.00
#
_symmetry.space_group_name_H-M   'P 1'
#
loop_
_entity.id
_entity.type
_entity.pdbx_description
1 polymer ?
#
loop_
_entity_poly.entity_id
_entity_poly.type
_entity_poly.pdbx_seq_one_letter_code
_entity_poly.pdbx_strand_id
1 'polypeptide(L)'
;MASVQEPDAKDGDPTELQTNMNVDYVIHYKIPPNKSQAEIEANFTELIQALTKIGLATEVRNCDESSLLVFVKVASEEYLASQIYRERIQDWLYGVRTTSPEKDVDKAFGDEPIRDAERLRLVYLLITKPNNDGGAGITPKAGRWKHVESIFPLHDHAFNREWIKQWSSKYYIREEDLEQIRGKFGESVAFYFAFVQSYFTFLLCHAAFGFGAWLVLGQYSWFYAIVNCLWTIVFFEWWKKKEVDLAVEWDVRGVSRIQLPRTQFRWDYEAEDPVTGERVKVYPPLKRFRTQLLQIPFALACLLLLGALYLFCFSIEIFLSEVFTPTVIITGVQPVLLAILSKLAARLTEAENYRTNQAHHAAMVQKQFCIDFLTSYVPLFLTAFLYMPFGNLLVPYLDIFRVAAEKFASDKSVATQSFQINPDRLKKQTIYFTVTAQVVNLAVEGIVPYVKRKAFKEVEKVHTKIIRRDTGGTPIFSDEPEEHAFLERRDGSAIR
;
A
#
# COMPACT_ATOMS: atom_id res chain seq x y z
N MET A 1 -25.67 -12.02 -4.27
CA MET A 1 -24.21 -11.92 -4.50
C MET A 1 -23.92 -12.50 -5.87
N ALA A 2 -23.91 -11.64 -6.88
CA ALA A 2 -23.63 -12.04 -8.25
C ALA A 2 -22.12 -12.26 -8.40
N SER A 3 -21.76 -13.40 -8.99
CA SER A 3 -20.40 -13.70 -9.46
C SER A 3 -19.81 -12.49 -10.16
N VAL A 4 -18.79 -11.86 -9.56
CA VAL A 4 -18.00 -10.81 -10.18
C VAL A 4 -17.12 -11.49 -11.23
N GLN A 5 -17.65 -11.66 -12.44
CA GLN A 5 -16.84 -12.00 -13.60
C GLN A 5 -15.95 -10.78 -13.92
N GLU A 6 -14.64 -10.99 -13.95
CA GLU A 6 -13.72 -10.02 -14.53
C GLU A 6 -14.16 -9.69 -15.97
N PRO A 7 -14.16 -8.41 -16.39
CA PRO A 7 -14.65 -8.00 -17.70
C PRO A 7 -13.74 -8.39 -18.88
N ASP A 8 -12.59 -9.03 -18.62
CA ASP A 8 -11.56 -9.28 -19.63
C ASP A 8 -11.31 -10.78 -19.94
N ALA A 9 -12.14 -11.69 -19.41
CA ALA A 9 -12.10 -13.09 -19.82
C ALA A 9 -13.52 -13.68 -19.88
N LYS A 10 -14.06 -13.85 -21.09
CA LYS A 10 -15.28 -14.67 -21.28
C LYS A 10 -14.86 -16.14 -21.35
N ASP A 11 -15.72 -17.04 -20.86
CA ASP A 11 -15.51 -18.48 -21.10
C ASP A 11 -15.56 -18.71 -22.63
N GLY A 12 -14.39 -18.92 -23.24
CA GLY A 12 -14.21 -19.02 -24.69
C GLY A 12 -13.10 -18.14 -25.31
N ASP A 13 -12.37 -17.34 -24.53
CA ASP A 13 -11.24 -16.57 -25.06
C ASP A 13 -10.07 -17.48 -25.52
N PRO A 14 -9.36 -17.15 -26.62
CA PRO A 14 -8.24 -17.93 -27.15
C PRO A 14 -7.18 -18.23 -26.08
N THR A 15 -6.54 -19.40 -26.15
CA THR A 15 -5.54 -19.89 -25.19
C THR A 15 -4.38 -18.91 -24.97
N GLU A 16 -4.09 -18.07 -25.96
CA GLU A 16 -3.14 -16.94 -25.91
C GLU A 16 -3.49 -15.90 -24.84
N LEU A 17 -4.78 -15.66 -24.57
CA LEU A 17 -5.24 -14.75 -23.51
C LEU A 17 -5.08 -15.31 -22.09
N GLN A 18 -4.73 -16.59 -21.94
CA GLN A 18 -4.58 -17.21 -20.61
C GLN A 18 -3.13 -17.13 -20.09
N THR A 19 -2.15 -16.83 -20.94
CA THR A 19 -0.73 -16.87 -20.57
C THR A 19 -0.04 -15.53 -20.84
N ASN A 20 0.90 -15.14 -19.96
CA ASN A 20 1.63 -13.87 -20.10
C ASN A 20 2.84 -13.96 -21.04
N MET A 21 2.85 -14.91 -21.99
CA MET A 21 3.97 -15.16 -22.92
C MET A 21 5.34 -15.31 -22.21
N ASN A 22 5.34 -15.77 -20.95
CA ASN A 22 6.51 -15.90 -20.08
C ASN A 22 7.30 -14.58 -19.86
N VAL A 23 6.62 -13.44 -19.90
CA VAL A 23 7.17 -12.13 -19.51
C VAL A 23 7.31 -12.07 -17.99
N ASP A 24 8.50 -11.71 -17.50
CA ASP A 24 8.76 -11.55 -16.07
C ASP A 24 8.39 -10.13 -15.60
N TYR A 25 8.87 -9.09 -16.29
CA TYR A 25 8.64 -7.69 -15.93
C TYR A 25 8.35 -6.81 -17.15
N VAL A 26 7.62 -5.73 -16.90
CA VAL A 26 7.41 -4.63 -17.85
C VAL A 26 8.00 -3.35 -17.27
N ILE A 27 8.83 -2.68 -18.07
CA ILE A 27 9.41 -1.38 -17.75
C ILE A 27 8.68 -0.32 -18.58
N HIS A 28 8.00 0.60 -17.89
CA HIS A 28 7.36 1.74 -18.52
C HIS A 28 8.36 2.89 -18.67
N TYR A 29 8.69 3.22 -19.92
CA TYR A 29 9.63 4.27 -20.28
C TYR A 29 8.89 5.44 -20.94
N LYS A 30 8.89 6.60 -20.27
CA LYS A 30 8.21 7.80 -20.74
C LYS A 30 9.12 8.64 -21.61
N ILE A 31 8.66 8.99 -22.81
CA ILE A 31 9.40 9.85 -23.74
C ILE A 31 9.21 11.31 -23.30
N PRO A 32 10.29 12.03 -22.91
CA PRO A 32 10.18 13.42 -22.51
C PRO A 32 9.92 14.33 -23.74
N PRO A 33 8.88 15.18 -23.75
CA PRO A 33 8.54 16.01 -24.91
C PRO A 33 9.54 17.14 -25.19
N ASN A 34 10.35 17.52 -24.19
CA ASN A 34 11.21 18.71 -24.23
C ASN A 34 12.71 18.40 -24.43
N LYS A 35 13.08 17.16 -24.76
CA LYS A 35 14.49 16.77 -24.97
C LYS A 35 14.79 16.48 -26.43
N SER A 36 16.06 16.64 -26.81
CA SER A 36 16.53 16.27 -28.15
C SER A 36 16.32 14.77 -28.38
N GLN A 37 15.88 14.40 -29.58
CA GLN A 37 15.65 13.01 -29.95
C GLN A 37 16.90 12.14 -29.74
N ALA A 38 18.08 12.69 -30.04
CA ALA A 38 19.37 12.01 -29.82
C ALA A 38 19.64 11.66 -28.35
N GLU A 39 19.27 12.52 -27.39
CA GLU A 39 19.42 12.22 -25.96
C GLU A 39 18.46 11.12 -25.50
N ILE A 40 17.26 11.07 -26.09
CA ILE A 40 16.26 10.05 -25.76
C ILE A 40 16.73 8.69 -26.27
N GLU A 41 17.18 8.64 -27.53
CA GLU A 41 17.73 7.45 -28.16
C GLU A 41 18.98 6.95 -27.43
N ALA A 42 19.89 7.85 -27.03
CA ALA A 42 21.07 7.48 -26.27
C ALA A 42 20.73 6.87 -24.89
N ASN A 43 19.82 7.50 -24.13
CA ASN A 43 19.39 6.98 -22.82
C ASN A 43 18.64 5.64 -22.96
N PHE A 44 17.82 5.49 -24.01
CA PHE A 44 17.10 4.26 -24.27
C PHE A 44 18.04 3.13 -24.70
N THR A 45 19.00 3.42 -25.58
CA THR A 45 20.03 2.46 -26.00
C THR A 45 20.83 1.97 -24.80
N GLU A 46 21.19 2.87 -23.89
CA GLU A 46 21.88 2.51 -22.66
C GLU A 46 21.02 1.62 -21.74
N LEU A 47 19.71 1.87 -21.63
CA LEU A 47 18.79 1.02 -20.86
C LEU A 47 18.80 -0.42 -21.36
N ILE A 48 18.64 -0.60 -22.67
CA ILE A 48 18.61 -1.92 -23.31
C ILE A 48 19.98 -2.61 -23.18
N GLN A 49 21.08 -1.88 -23.37
CA GLN A 49 22.43 -2.41 -23.17
C GLN A 49 22.68 -2.86 -21.72
N ALA A 50 22.18 -2.10 -20.73
CA ALA A 50 22.31 -2.47 -19.32
C ALA A 50 21.54 -3.76 -18.99
N LEU A 51 20.34 -3.93 -19.53
CA LEU A 51 19.51 -5.14 -19.33
C LEU A 51 20.13 -6.37 -19.99
N THR A 52 20.53 -6.25 -21.25
CA THR A 52 21.14 -7.34 -22.03
C THR A 52 22.47 -7.80 -21.45
N LYS A 53 23.27 -6.89 -20.90
CA LYS A 53 24.55 -7.23 -20.22
C LYS A 53 24.39 -8.21 -19.06
N ILE A 54 23.21 -8.29 -18.44
CA ILE A 54 22.94 -9.14 -17.26
C ILE A 54 22.30 -10.47 -17.66
N GLY A 55 22.04 -10.69 -18.95
CA GLY A 55 21.38 -11.89 -19.44
C GLY A 55 19.85 -11.79 -19.43
N LEU A 56 19.30 -10.57 -19.48
CA LEU A 56 17.87 -10.34 -19.68
C LEU A 56 17.60 -10.10 -21.18
N ALA A 57 16.67 -10.87 -21.73
CA ALA A 57 16.11 -10.62 -23.05
C ALA A 57 15.06 -9.52 -22.96
N THR A 58 15.05 -8.63 -23.96
CA THR A 58 14.17 -7.47 -23.97
C THR A 58 13.42 -7.34 -25.28
N GLU A 59 12.13 -7.04 -25.22
CA GLU A 59 11.32 -6.67 -26.37
C GLU A 59 10.64 -5.32 -26.13
N VAL A 60 10.49 -4.53 -27.19
CA VAL A 60 9.96 -3.17 -27.10
C VAL A 60 8.66 -3.11 -27.87
N ARG A 61 7.63 -2.56 -27.25
CA ARG A 61 6.35 -2.26 -27.88
C ARG A 61 5.91 -0.85 -27.53
N ASN A 62 5.12 -0.24 -28.41
CA ASN A 62 4.54 1.06 -28.15
C ASN A 62 3.39 0.91 -27.14
N CYS A 63 3.18 1.95 -26.34
CA CYS A 63 2.04 2.07 -25.44
C CYS A 63 1.16 3.22 -25.93
N ASP A 64 1.71 4.43 -25.93
CA ASP A 64 1.09 5.65 -26.47
C ASP A 64 2.11 6.42 -27.31
N GLU A 65 1.68 7.53 -27.93
CA GLU A 65 2.58 8.47 -28.65
C GLU A 65 3.72 9.02 -27.76
N SER A 66 3.62 8.89 -26.44
CA SER A 66 4.58 9.46 -25.47
C SER A 66 5.25 8.43 -24.56
N SER A 67 5.06 7.13 -24.79
CA SER A 67 5.57 6.07 -23.92
C SER A 67 5.90 4.77 -24.64
N LEU A 68 6.97 4.12 -24.20
CA LEU A 68 7.43 2.81 -24.65
C LEU A 68 7.33 1.82 -23.50
N LEU A 69 7.01 0.58 -23.83
CA LEU A 69 7.00 -0.53 -22.89
C LEU A 69 8.07 -1.53 -23.29
N VAL A 70 9.00 -1.76 -22.36
CA VAL A 70 10.09 -2.73 -22.52
C VAL A 70 9.72 -3.96 -21.70
N PHE A 71 9.40 -5.03 -22.40
CA PHE A 71 9.18 -6.36 -21.83
C PHE A 71 10.52 -7.00 -21.54
N VAL A 72 10.64 -7.62 -20.36
CA VAL A 72 11.87 -8.21 -19.87
C VAL A 72 11.59 -9.65 -19.46
N LYS A 73 12.45 -10.55 -19.94
CA LYS A 73 12.46 -11.97 -19.61
C LYS A 73 13.89 -12.43 -19.35
N VAL A 74 14.10 -13.39 -18.46
CA VAL A 74 15.41 -14.01 -18.32
C VAL A 74 15.77 -14.86 -19.54
N ALA A 75 16.95 -14.63 -20.13
CA ALA A 75 17.35 -15.29 -21.38
C ALA A 75 17.71 -16.78 -21.19
N SER A 76 18.22 -17.16 -20.02
CA SER A 76 18.62 -18.55 -19.70
C SER A 76 18.11 -18.96 -18.32
N GLU A 77 17.32 -20.04 -18.30
CA GLU A 77 16.81 -20.63 -17.05
C GLU A 77 17.93 -21.21 -16.18
N GLU A 78 18.99 -21.76 -16.78
CA GLU A 78 20.17 -22.23 -16.04
C GLU A 78 20.90 -21.07 -15.35
N TYR A 79 21.03 -19.94 -16.04
CA TYR A 79 21.60 -18.73 -15.43
C TYR A 79 20.75 -18.27 -14.25
N LEU A 80 19.44 -18.20 -14.41
CA LEU A 80 18.54 -17.84 -13.31
C LEU A 80 18.69 -18.80 -12.13
N ALA A 81 18.62 -20.12 -12.38
CA ALA A 81 18.77 -21.14 -11.35
C ALA A 81 20.09 -20.98 -10.58
N SER A 82 21.20 -20.71 -11.27
CA SER A 82 22.49 -20.44 -10.62
C SER A 82 22.46 -19.20 -9.71
N GLN A 83 21.75 -18.14 -10.13
CA GLN A 83 21.56 -16.92 -9.32
C GLN A 83 20.67 -17.20 -8.09
N ILE A 84 19.59 -17.98 -8.25
CA ILE A 84 18.72 -18.37 -7.14
C ILE A 84 19.51 -19.15 -6.10
N TYR A 85 20.27 -20.14 -6.54
CA TYR A 85 21.08 -20.97 -5.64
C TYR A 85 22.11 -20.12 -4.88
N ARG A 86 22.76 -19.16 -5.55
CA ARG A 86 23.69 -18.22 -4.91
C ARG A 86 23.02 -17.37 -3.83
N GLU A 87 21.80 -16.89 -4.09
CA GLU A 87 21.05 -16.08 -3.13
C GLU A 87 20.54 -16.92 -1.95
N ARG A 88 20.11 -18.17 -2.17
CA ARG A 88 19.76 -19.08 -1.06
C ARG A 88 20.96 -19.35 -0.15
N ILE A 89 22.17 -19.52 -0.70
CA ILE A 89 23.40 -19.64 0.09
C ILE A 89 23.68 -18.35 0.86
N GLN A 90 23.53 -17.19 0.20
CA GLN A 90 23.71 -15.90 0.85
C GLN A 90 22.76 -15.76 2.04
N ASP A 91 21.46 -15.98 1.83
CA ASP A 91 20.44 -15.88 2.87
C ASP A 91 20.73 -16.85 4.03
N TRP A 92 21.24 -18.05 3.76
CA TRP A 92 21.72 -18.98 4.78
C TRP A 92 22.95 -18.46 5.55
N LEU A 93 23.94 -17.90 4.86
CA LEU A 93 25.16 -17.35 5.48
C LEU A 93 24.84 -16.18 6.42
N TYR A 94 23.84 -15.38 6.06
CA TYR A 94 23.31 -14.28 6.88
C TYR A 94 22.35 -14.76 7.99
N GLY A 95 22.07 -16.06 8.08
CA GLY A 95 21.21 -16.68 9.10
C GLY A 95 19.71 -16.40 8.91
N VAL A 96 19.30 -16.04 7.69
CA VAL A 96 17.89 -15.83 7.34
C VAL A 96 17.19 -17.17 7.09
N ARG A 97 17.84 -18.04 6.30
CA ARG A 97 17.40 -19.43 6.11
C ARG A 97 17.91 -20.31 7.24
N THR A 98 17.06 -21.20 7.73
CA THR A 98 17.43 -22.12 8.81
C THR A 98 18.22 -23.34 8.31
N THR A 99 17.91 -23.81 7.11
CA THR A 99 18.55 -24.96 6.47
C THR A 99 19.54 -24.53 5.41
N SER A 100 20.70 -25.18 5.36
CA SER A 100 21.64 -25.02 4.24
C SER A 100 21.01 -25.61 2.98
N PRO A 101 21.12 -24.94 1.82
CA PRO A 101 20.83 -25.57 0.55
C PRO A 101 21.70 -26.82 0.34
N GLU A 102 21.14 -27.82 -0.33
CA GLU A 102 21.88 -29.03 -0.72
C GLU A 102 23.00 -28.66 -1.71
N LYS A 103 24.16 -29.33 -1.60
CA LYS A 103 25.33 -28.99 -2.44
C LYS A 103 25.12 -29.27 -3.92
N ASP A 104 24.29 -30.26 -4.20
CA ASP A 104 23.90 -30.65 -5.54
C ASP A 104 22.71 -29.78 -5.96
N VAL A 105 22.92 -28.94 -6.97
CA VAL A 105 21.96 -27.92 -7.41
C VAL A 105 20.66 -28.55 -7.88
N ASP A 106 20.73 -29.68 -8.58
CA ASP A 106 19.55 -30.36 -9.11
C ASP A 106 18.71 -30.96 -7.98
N LYS A 107 19.36 -31.50 -6.95
CA LYS A 107 18.66 -32.00 -5.75
C LYS A 107 18.09 -30.86 -4.92
N ALA A 108 18.82 -29.74 -4.79
CA ALA A 108 18.34 -28.57 -4.07
C ALA A 108 17.02 -28.04 -4.66
N PHE A 109 16.90 -28.02 -5.98
CA PHE A 109 15.65 -27.61 -6.65
C PHE A 109 14.58 -28.71 -6.71
N GLY A 110 14.97 -29.98 -6.61
CA GLY A 110 14.03 -31.09 -6.44
C GLY A 110 13.34 -31.07 -5.07
N ASP A 111 14.08 -30.78 -4.01
CA ASP A 111 13.56 -30.71 -2.64
C ASP A 111 12.77 -29.41 -2.41
N GLU A 112 13.26 -28.28 -2.94
CA GLU A 112 12.61 -26.98 -2.83
C GLU A 112 12.49 -26.30 -4.20
N PRO A 113 11.34 -26.46 -4.89
CA PRO A 113 11.15 -25.89 -6.22
C PRO A 113 11.16 -24.36 -6.19
N ILE A 114 11.58 -23.77 -7.31
CA ILE A 114 11.58 -22.32 -7.50
C ILE A 114 10.14 -21.82 -7.54
N ARG A 115 9.83 -20.86 -6.67
CA ARG A 115 8.52 -20.21 -6.62
C ARG A 115 8.48 -19.02 -7.56
N ASP A 116 7.31 -18.69 -8.09
CA ASP A 116 7.13 -17.53 -8.96
C ASP A 116 7.53 -16.22 -8.25
N ALA A 117 7.17 -16.06 -6.98
CA ALA A 117 7.56 -14.90 -6.18
C ALA A 117 9.08 -14.81 -5.98
N GLU A 118 9.77 -15.94 -5.78
CA GLU A 118 11.23 -15.99 -5.65
C GLU A 118 11.90 -15.61 -6.97
N ARG A 119 11.42 -16.16 -8.09
CA ARG A 119 11.85 -15.82 -9.45
C ARG A 119 11.69 -14.32 -9.69
N LEU A 120 10.48 -13.78 -9.54
CA LEU A 120 10.19 -12.37 -9.81
C LEU A 120 11.02 -11.44 -8.91
N ARG A 121 11.16 -11.78 -7.62
CA ARG A 121 12.03 -11.04 -6.70
C ARG A 121 13.46 -10.96 -7.22
N LEU A 122 14.02 -12.06 -7.70
CA LEU A 122 15.40 -12.10 -8.20
C LEU A 122 15.57 -11.36 -9.51
N VAL A 123 14.62 -11.48 -10.45
CA VAL A 123 14.63 -10.68 -11.68
C VAL A 123 14.57 -9.19 -11.37
N TYR A 124 13.71 -8.78 -10.43
CA TYR A 124 13.66 -7.40 -9.96
C TYR A 124 14.98 -6.94 -9.34
N LEU A 125 15.65 -7.81 -8.57
CA LEU A 125 16.96 -7.53 -8.00
C LEU A 125 18.02 -7.40 -9.10
N LEU A 126 18.02 -8.24 -10.13
CA LEU A 126 18.93 -8.10 -11.27
C LEU A 126 18.74 -6.76 -11.99
N ILE A 127 17.50 -6.28 -12.12
CA ILE A 127 17.20 -4.98 -12.73
C ILE A 127 17.66 -3.81 -11.84
N THR A 128 17.44 -3.90 -10.52
CA THR A 128 17.60 -2.75 -9.60
C THR A 128 18.93 -2.70 -8.84
N LYS A 129 19.63 -3.84 -8.66
CA LYS A 129 20.92 -3.90 -7.97
C LYS A 129 21.96 -3.03 -8.69
N PRO A 130 22.88 -2.35 -7.96
CA PRO A 130 23.95 -1.59 -8.58
C PRO A 130 24.84 -2.45 -9.50
N ASN A 131 25.45 -1.83 -10.51
CA ASN A 131 26.36 -2.51 -11.45
C ASN A 131 27.56 -3.17 -10.76
N ASN A 132 28.01 -2.59 -9.64
CA ASN A 132 29.12 -3.14 -8.86
C ASN A 132 28.75 -4.47 -8.17
N ASP A 133 27.46 -4.70 -7.93
CA ASP A 133 26.94 -5.86 -7.20
C ASP A 133 26.28 -6.87 -8.17
N GLY A 134 26.49 -6.70 -9.48
CA GLY A 134 26.01 -7.60 -10.54
C GLY A 134 24.60 -7.33 -11.08
N GLY A 135 24.01 -6.15 -10.82
CA GLY A 135 22.73 -5.73 -11.42
C GLY A 135 22.85 -4.64 -12.50
N ALA A 136 21.70 -4.13 -12.99
CA ALA A 136 21.63 -3.11 -14.05
C ALA A 136 21.65 -1.68 -13.51
N GLY A 137 21.49 -1.50 -12.21
CA GLY A 137 21.42 -0.20 -11.57
C GLY A 137 20.24 0.65 -12.05
N ILE A 138 19.15 0.02 -12.52
CA ILE A 138 17.97 0.72 -13.00
C ILE A 138 17.11 1.11 -11.80
N THR A 139 16.96 2.42 -11.59
CA THR A 139 16.23 2.98 -10.44
C THR A 139 15.11 3.89 -10.93
N PRO A 140 13.84 3.44 -10.87
CA PRO A 140 12.71 4.24 -11.35
C PRO A 140 12.66 5.64 -10.73
N LYS A 141 12.33 6.65 -11.54
CA LYS A 141 12.16 8.06 -11.13
C LYS A 141 13.38 8.72 -10.48
N ALA A 142 14.54 8.05 -10.43
CA ALA A 142 15.73 8.51 -9.70
C ALA A 142 17.00 8.47 -10.54
N GLY A 143 17.91 9.41 -10.26
CA GLY A 143 19.25 9.43 -10.86
C GLY A 143 19.24 9.63 -12.38
N ARG A 144 19.87 8.70 -13.10
CA ARG A 144 19.98 8.67 -14.56
C ARG A 144 18.68 8.17 -15.23
N TRP A 145 17.90 7.36 -14.52
CA TRP A 145 16.71 6.67 -15.03
C TRP A 145 15.40 7.41 -14.70
N LYS A 146 15.39 8.75 -14.73
CA LYS A 146 14.19 9.56 -14.40
C LYS A 146 13.00 9.30 -15.33
N HIS A 147 13.27 8.87 -16.56
CA HIS A 147 12.26 8.56 -17.57
C HIS A 147 11.66 7.15 -17.41
N VAL A 148 12.28 6.29 -16.59
CA VAL A 148 11.66 5.02 -16.19
C VAL A 148 10.60 5.34 -15.13
N GLU A 149 9.34 5.22 -15.52
CA GLU A 149 8.19 5.55 -14.70
C GLU A 149 7.88 4.44 -13.69
N SER A 150 7.81 3.19 -14.15
CA SER A 150 7.49 2.04 -13.30
C SER A 150 8.12 0.76 -13.84
N ILE A 151 8.32 -0.19 -12.94
CA ILE A 151 8.75 -1.56 -13.21
C ILE A 151 7.79 -2.46 -12.45
N PHE A 152 7.01 -3.26 -13.16
CA PHE A 152 5.97 -4.09 -12.55
C PHE A 152 5.86 -5.46 -13.23
N PRO A 153 5.57 -6.54 -12.48
CA PRO A 153 5.29 -7.85 -13.06
C PRO A 153 3.85 -7.88 -13.60
N LEU A 154 3.57 -8.82 -14.52
CA LEU A 154 2.22 -9.03 -15.03
C LEU A 154 1.40 -9.94 -14.11
N HIS A 155 0.10 -9.69 -14.04
CA HIS A 155 -0.82 -10.55 -13.29
C HIS A 155 -1.10 -11.86 -14.02
N ASP A 156 -1.16 -12.96 -13.27
CA ASP A 156 -1.69 -14.24 -13.73
C ASP A 156 -3.22 -14.24 -13.56
N HIS A 157 -3.95 -13.95 -14.65
CA HIS A 157 -5.41 -13.86 -14.62
C HIS A 157 -6.08 -15.21 -14.40
N ALA A 158 -5.48 -16.31 -14.89
CA ALA A 158 -6.00 -17.65 -14.67
C ALA A 158 -5.96 -18.01 -13.18
N PHE A 159 -4.82 -17.75 -12.53
CA PHE A 159 -4.67 -17.91 -11.08
C PHE A 159 -5.62 -16.99 -10.30
N ASN A 160 -5.69 -15.69 -10.64
CA ASN A 160 -6.54 -14.73 -9.92
C ASN A 160 -8.02 -15.13 -9.96
N ARG A 161 -8.53 -15.59 -11.11
CA ARG A 161 -9.91 -16.05 -11.25
C ARG A 161 -10.21 -17.24 -10.34
N GLU A 162 -9.36 -18.26 -10.37
CA GLU A 162 -9.55 -19.46 -9.55
C GLU A 162 -9.37 -19.15 -8.07
N TRP A 163 -8.38 -18.34 -7.71
CA TRP A 163 -8.14 -17.88 -6.35
C TRP A 163 -9.37 -17.17 -5.75
N ILE A 164 -9.90 -16.16 -6.45
CA ILE A 164 -11.07 -15.40 -5.97
C ILE A 164 -12.28 -16.33 -5.82
N LYS A 165 -12.51 -17.22 -6.79
CA LYS A 165 -13.61 -18.20 -6.74
C LYS A 165 -13.46 -19.14 -5.54
N GLN A 166 -12.28 -19.73 -5.36
CA GLN A 166 -12.00 -20.67 -4.28
C GLN A 166 -12.18 -20.00 -2.91
N TRP A 167 -11.60 -18.82 -2.70
CA TRP A 167 -11.68 -18.11 -1.42
C TRP A 167 -13.09 -17.60 -1.11
N SER A 168 -13.84 -17.19 -2.13
CA SER A 168 -15.25 -16.78 -1.95
C SER A 168 -16.16 -17.94 -1.49
N SER A 169 -15.75 -19.19 -1.72
CA SER A 169 -16.49 -20.39 -1.31
C SER A 169 -16.08 -20.93 0.07
N LYS A 170 -14.98 -20.44 0.64
CA LYS A 170 -14.41 -20.92 1.90
C LYS A 170 -14.80 -20.01 3.07
N TYR A 171 -15.10 -20.62 4.22
CA TYR A 171 -15.33 -19.90 5.49
C TYR A 171 -14.05 -19.66 6.30
N TYR A 172 -12.99 -20.42 6.02
CA TYR A 172 -11.71 -20.36 6.73
C TYR A 172 -10.56 -20.58 5.74
N ILE A 173 -9.57 -19.69 5.77
CA ILE A 173 -8.36 -19.76 4.93
C ILE A 173 -7.36 -20.69 5.63
N ARG A 174 -6.94 -21.76 4.94
CA ARG A 174 -5.98 -22.74 5.47
C ARG A 174 -4.55 -22.29 5.25
N GLU A 175 -3.60 -22.91 5.96
CA GLU A 175 -2.16 -22.65 5.77
C GLU A 175 -1.71 -22.97 4.32
N GLU A 176 -2.25 -24.00 3.70
CA GLU A 176 -2.04 -24.33 2.27
C GLU A 176 -2.47 -23.20 1.31
N ASP A 177 -3.52 -22.46 1.66
CA ASP A 177 -4.00 -21.33 0.86
C ASP A 177 -3.07 -20.12 1.02
N LEU A 178 -2.53 -19.90 2.22
CA LEU A 178 -1.52 -18.87 2.48
C LEU A 178 -0.21 -19.18 1.75
N GLU A 179 0.16 -20.45 1.66
CA GLU A 179 1.37 -20.88 0.95
C GLU A 179 1.28 -20.64 -0.56
N GLN A 180 0.10 -20.81 -1.16
CA GLN A 180 -0.16 -20.45 -2.57
C GLN A 180 0.00 -18.93 -2.79
N ILE A 181 -0.54 -18.11 -1.88
CA ILE A 181 -0.40 -16.64 -1.93
C ILE A 181 1.05 -16.22 -1.77
N ARG A 182 1.78 -16.85 -0.84
CA ARG A 182 3.22 -16.64 -0.68
C ARG A 182 3.96 -16.99 -1.97
N GLY A 183 3.66 -18.14 -2.57
CA GLY A 183 4.30 -18.62 -3.79
C GLY A 183 4.14 -17.69 -4.99
N LYS A 184 3.00 -17.00 -5.11
CA LYS A 184 2.68 -16.10 -6.24
C LYS A 184 2.97 -14.62 -5.98
N PHE A 185 2.64 -14.10 -4.79
CA PHE A 185 2.70 -12.68 -4.45
C PHE A 185 3.82 -12.31 -3.46
N GLY A 186 4.49 -13.31 -2.88
CA GLY A 186 5.55 -13.13 -1.89
C GLY A 186 5.06 -13.00 -0.45
N GLU A 187 6.01 -13.01 0.47
CA GLU A 187 5.76 -13.12 1.91
C GLU A 187 5.08 -11.88 2.49
N SER A 188 5.38 -10.68 1.98
CA SER A 188 4.78 -9.45 2.50
C SER A 188 3.25 -9.42 2.32
N VAL A 189 2.75 -9.94 1.20
CA VAL A 189 1.30 -10.06 0.93
C VAL A 189 0.72 -11.23 1.73
N ALA A 190 1.44 -12.34 1.82
CA ALA A 190 1.02 -13.50 2.62
C ALA A 190 0.88 -13.16 4.12
N PHE A 191 1.79 -12.39 4.69
CA PHE A 191 1.72 -11.92 6.09
C PHE A 191 0.46 -11.09 6.35
N TYR A 192 0.06 -10.25 5.41
CA TYR A 192 -1.18 -9.48 5.53
C TYR A 192 -2.40 -10.40 5.64
N PHE A 193 -2.53 -11.38 4.74
CA PHE A 193 -3.65 -12.33 4.79
C PHE A 193 -3.61 -13.24 6.02
N ALA A 194 -2.41 -13.67 6.44
CA ALA A 194 -2.22 -14.45 7.67
C ALA A 194 -2.65 -13.66 8.92
N PHE A 195 -2.32 -12.36 8.97
CA PHE A 195 -2.75 -11.46 10.04
C PHE A 195 -4.26 -11.28 10.05
N VAL A 196 -4.85 -10.96 8.89
CA VAL A 196 -6.30 -10.74 8.77
C VAL A 196 -7.08 -11.98 9.18
N GLN A 197 -6.67 -13.17 8.72
CA GLN A 197 -7.32 -14.43 9.07
C GLN A 197 -7.23 -14.73 10.57
N SER A 198 -6.05 -14.53 11.16
CA SER A 198 -5.83 -14.72 12.60
C SER A 198 -6.65 -13.74 13.43
N TYR A 199 -6.63 -12.46 13.04
CA TYR A 199 -7.39 -11.40 13.71
C TYR A 199 -8.90 -11.67 13.63
N PHE A 200 -9.42 -12.04 12.45
CA PHE A 200 -10.82 -12.39 12.26
C PHE A 200 -11.26 -13.55 13.16
N THR A 201 -10.44 -14.60 13.25
CA THR A 201 -10.73 -15.78 14.08
C THR A 201 -10.78 -15.42 15.58
N PHE A 202 -9.82 -14.64 16.07
CA PHE A 202 -9.81 -14.16 17.46
C PHE A 202 -10.97 -13.20 17.76
N LEU A 203 -11.34 -12.38 16.78
CA LEU A 203 -12.44 -11.41 16.89
C LEU A 203 -13.80 -12.12 16.97
N LEU A 204 -13.98 -13.27 16.32
CA LEU A 204 -15.23 -14.04 16.39
C LEU A 204 -15.57 -14.46 17.83
N CYS A 205 -14.58 -14.99 18.55
CA CYS A 205 -14.75 -15.34 19.97
C CYS A 205 -15.05 -14.10 20.83
N HIS A 206 -14.37 -12.98 20.57
CA HIS A 206 -14.60 -11.73 21.28
C HIS A 206 -15.99 -11.14 20.99
N ALA A 207 -16.45 -11.22 19.74
CA ALA A 207 -17.76 -10.74 19.31
C ALA A 207 -18.89 -11.54 19.97
N ALA A 208 -18.75 -12.87 20.09
CA ALA A 208 -19.71 -13.70 20.82
C ALA A 208 -19.80 -13.29 22.30
N PHE A 209 -18.66 -13.06 22.96
CA PHE A 209 -18.63 -12.57 24.34
C PHE A 209 -19.24 -11.17 24.46
N GLY A 210 -18.90 -10.24 23.55
CA GLY A 210 -19.44 -8.88 23.53
C GLY A 210 -20.94 -8.84 23.29
N PHE A 211 -21.47 -9.72 22.43
CA PHE A 211 -22.90 -9.86 22.23
C PHE A 211 -23.62 -10.36 23.49
N GLY A 212 -23.06 -11.38 24.17
CA GLY A 212 -23.58 -11.85 25.45
C GLY A 212 -23.55 -10.77 26.53
N ALA A 213 -22.45 -10.00 26.61
CA ALA A 213 -22.33 -8.90 27.54
C ALA A 213 -23.32 -7.77 27.26
N TRP A 214 -23.56 -7.45 25.98
CA TRP A 214 -24.56 -6.46 25.59
C TRP A 214 -25.98 -6.86 26.02
N LEU A 215 -26.34 -8.15 25.93
CA LEU A 215 -27.65 -8.65 26.37
C LEU A 215 -27.83 -8.66 27.89
N VAL A 216 -26.79 -8.98 28.66
CA VAL A 216 -26.90 -9.26 30.09
C VAL A 216 -26.40 -8.11 30.97
N LEU A 217 -25.24 -7.53 30.66
CA LEU A 217 -24.53 -6.58 31.52
C LEU A 217 -24.89 -5.11 31.26
N GLY A 218 -25.56 -4.80 30.15
CA GLY A 218 -25.89 -3.43 29.76
C GLY A 218 -24.69 -2.62 29.27
N GLN A 219 -24.89 -1.31 29.05
CA GLN A 219 -23.87 -0.41 28.54
C GLN A 219 -22.87 -0.01 29.64
N TYR A 220 -21.62 0.28 29.24
CA TYR A 220 -20.54 0.74 30.13
C TYR A 220 -20.16 -0.21 31.29
N SER A 221 -20.29 -1.53 31.07
CA SER A 221 -19.86 -2.54 32.03
C SER A 221 -18.34 -2.53 32.24
N TRP A 222 -17.91 -2.29 33.49
CA TRP A 222 -16.50 -2.36 33.90
C TRP A 222 -15.90 -3.76 33.69
N PHE A 223 -16.72 -4.80 33.86
CA PHE A 223 -16.29 -6.19 33.66
C PHE A 223 -15.94 -6.45 32.19
N TYR A 224 -16.79 -5.98 31.27
CA TYR A 224 -16.51 -6.08 29.83
C TYR A 224 -15.22 -5.34 29.45
N ALA A 225 -14.96 -4.18 30.04
CA ALA A 225 -13.73 -3.42 29.79
C ALA A 225 -12.46 -4.20 30.19
N ILE A 226 -12.45 -4.87 31.36
CA ILE A 226 -11.31 -5.69 31.78
C ILE A 226 -11.09 -6.86 30.82
N VAL A 227 -12.16 -7.57 30.45
CA VAL A 227 -12.06 -8.70 29.51
C VAL A 227 -11.56 -8.24 28.14
N ASN A 228 -12.00 -7.06 27.67
CA ASN A 228 -11.51 -6.46 26.43
C ASN A 228 -10.00 -6.14 26.50
N CYS A 229 -9.54 -5.50 27.58
CA CYS A 229 -8.11 -5.25 27.78
C CYS A 229 -7.28 -6.54 27.86
N LEU A 230 -7.81 -7.60 28.49
CA LEU A 230 -7.13 -8.90 28.51
C LEU A 230 -7.09 -9.53 27.12
N TRP A 231 -8.18 -9.46 26.37
CA TRP A 231 -8.24 -9.99 25.01
C TRP A 231 -7.23 -9.30 24.08
N THR A 232 -7.07 -7.98 24.17
CA THR A 232 -6.08 -7.26 23.34
C THR A 232 -4.65 -7.70 23.64
N ILE A 233 -4.30 -7.91 24.91
CA ILE A 233 -2.98 -8.42 25.32
C ILE A 233 -2.76 -9.84 24.80
N VAL A 234 -3.74 -10.72 24.99
CA VAL A 234 -3.66 -12.13 24.56
C VAL A 234 -3.48 -12.23 23.05
N PHE A 235 -4.32 -11.53 22.27
CA PHE A 235 -4.20 -11.52 20.81
C PHE A 235 -2.84 -10.99 20.36
N PHE A 236 -2.38 -9.87 20.94
CA PHE A 236 -1.13 -9.23 20.54
C PHE A 236 0.10 -10.11 20.81
N GLU A 237 0.21 -10.70 22.00
CA GLU A 237 1.34 -11.59 22.33
C GLU A 237 1.27 -12.91 21.55
N TRP A 238 0.07 -13.43 21.30
CA TRP A 238 -0.10 -14.60 20.43
C TRP A 238 0.33 -14.29 18.99
N TRP A 239 -0.03 -13.13 18.44
CA TRP A 239 0.38 -12.73 17.09
C TRP A 239 1.89 -12.57 16.98
N LYS A 240 2.55 -11.94 17.97
CA LYS A 240 4.02 -11.84 18.00
C LYS A 240 4.70 -13.20 17.96
N LYS A 241 4.12 -14.20 18.64
CA LYS A 241 4.62 -15.57 18.56
C LYS A 241 4.39 -16.16 17.16
N LYS A 242 3.17 -16.08 16.62
CA LYS A 242 2.84 -16.61 15.29
C LYS A 242 3.65 -15.93 14.17
N GLU A 243 3.98 -14.65 14.30
CA GLU A 243 4.87 -13.93 13.36
C GLU A 243 6.26 -14.58 13.30
N VAL A 244 6.84 -14.95 14.45
CA VAL A 244 8.14 -15.64 14.50
C VAL A 244 8.01 -17.05 13.92
N ASP A 245 6.94 -17.78 14.25
CA ASP A 245 6.71 -19.12 13.72
C ASP A 245 6.62 -19.09 12.18
N LEU A 246 5.82 -18.17 11.61
CA LEU A 246 5.71 -17.95 10.17
C LEU A 246 7.02 -17.47 9.54
N ALA A 247 7.75 -16.56 10.20
CA ALA A 247 9.02 -16.07 9.67
C ALA A 247 10.10 -17.17 9.61
N VAL A 248 10.05 -18.15 10.50
CA VAL A 248 10.92 -19.33 10.48
C VAL A 248 10.46 -20.32 9.41
N GLU A 249 9.16 -20.65 9.40
CA GLU A 249 8.56 -21.56 8.40
C GLU A 249 8.77 -21.05 6.96
N TRP A 250 8.74 -19.74 6.79
CA TRP A 250 8.93 -19.10 5.50
C TRP A 250 10.39 -18.74 5.20
N ASP A 251 11.35 -19.10 6.06
CA ASP A 251 12.77 -18.80 5.90
C ASP A 251 13.05 -17.30 5.60
N VAL A 252 12.31 -16.40 6.26
CA VAL A 252 12.45 -14.93 6.11
C VAL A 252 12.79 -14.24 7.44
N ARG A 253 13.22 -15.01 8.43
CA ARG A 253 13.56 -14.47 9.76
C ARG A 253 14.77 -13.54 9.67
N GLY A 254 14.57 -12.27 10.03
CA GLY A 254 15.69 -11.31 10.06
C GLY A 254 16.09 -10.76 8.69
N VAL A 255 15.26 -10.94 7.66
CA VAL A 255 15.48 -10.42 6.29
C VAL A 255 15.75 -8.91 6.23
N SER A 256 15.32 -8.14 7.24
CA SER A 256 15.58 -6.70 7.34
C SER A 256 17.06 -6.31 7.37
N ARG A 257 17.96 -7.25 7.73
CA ARG A 257 19.41 -7.04 7.77
C ARG A 257 20.09 -7.15 6.41
N ILE A 258 19.56 -7.99 5.52
CA ILE A 258 20.16 -8.30 4.21
C ILE A 258 19.66 -7.40 3.08
N GLN A 259 18.70 -6.51 3.37
CA GLN A 259 18.11 -5.65 2.37
C GLN A 259 19.11 -4.66 1.78
N LEU A 260 18.99 -4.47 0.46
CA LEU A 260 19.80 -3.52 -0.28
C LEU A 260 19.62 -2.10 0.27
N PRO A 261 20.73 -1.33 0.35
CA PRO A 261 20.64 0.07 0.70
C PRO A 261 19.89 0.86 -0.38
N ARG A 262 19.18 1.89 0.05
CA ARG A 262 18.49 2.82 -0.84
C ARG A 262 19.50 3.60 -1.65
N THR A 263 19.18 3.84 -2.91
CA THR A 263 20.04 4.64 -3.80
C THR A 263 20.17 6.10 -3.37
N GLN A 264 19.18 6.62 -2.63
CA GLN A 264 19.16 7.98 -2.09
C GLN A 264 19.87 8.09 -0.73
N PHE A 265 20.36 6.98 -0.16
CA PHE A 265 20.99 6.96 1.15
C PHE A 265 22.32 7.74 1.12
N ARG A 266 22.42 8.75 1.98
CA ARG A 266 23.65 9.53 2.17
C ARG A 266 24.47 8.91 3.29
N TRP A 267 25.77 8.78 3.07
CA TRP A 267 26.70 8.19 4.04
C TRP A 267 27.81 9.19 4.34
N ASP A 268 28.36 9.12 5.55
CA ASP A 268 29.39 10.05 6.02
C ASP A 268 30.79 9.41 5.91
N TYR A 269 30.91 8.09 6.16
CA TYR A 269 32.15 7.32 6.00
C TYR A 269 31.85 5.85 5.69
N GLU A 270 32.86 5.12 5.22
CA GLU A 270 32.82 3.67 5.08
C GLU A 270 33.51 3.03 6.29
N ALA A 271 32.92 1.96 6.82
CA ALA A 271 33.49 1.16 7.88
C ALA A 271 33.27 -0.32 7.57
N GLU A 272 34.09 -1.18 8.14
CA GLU A 272 33.91 -2.64 8.01
C GLU A 272 32.77 -3.09 8.93
N ASP A 273 31.88 -3.93 8.41
CA ASP A 273 30.82 -4.54 9.19
C ASP A 273 31.44 -5.51 10.21
N PRO A 274 31.15 -5.37 11.52
CA PRO A 274 31.74 -6.23 12.54
C PRO A 274 31.34 -7.71 12.41
N VAL A 275 30.28 -8.02 11.65
CA VAL A 275 29.81 -9.40 11.45
C VAL A 275 30.37 -10.01 10.17
N THR A 276 30.27 -9.29 9.04
CA THR A 276 30.67 -9.83 7.72
C THR A 276 32.09 -9.46 7.31
N GLY A 277 32.67 -8.42 7.88
CA GLY A 277 33.94 -7.84 7.43
C GLY A 277 33.85 -7.06 6.12
N GLU A 278 32.65 -6.93 5.53
CA GLU A 278 32.47 -6.17 4.28
C GLU A 278 32.47 -4.66 4.56
N ARG A 279 32.96 -3.89 3.58
CA ARG A 279 32.92 -2.42 3.67
C ARG A 279 31.50 -1.93 3.46
N VAL A 280 30.90 -1.38 4.52
CA VAL A 280 29.56 -0.82 4.51
C VAL A 280 29.59 0.70 4.64
N LYS A 281 28.65 1.34 3.93
CA LYS A 281 28.42 2.79 3.98
C LYS A 281 27.65 3.12 5.26
N VAL A 282 28.25 3.90 6.16
CA VAL A 282 27.71 4.19 7.48
C VAL A 282 27.24 5.63 7.59
N TYR A 283 26.08 5.79 8.25
CA TYR A 283 25.55 7.07 8.71
C TYR A 283 25.41 7.03 10.23
N PRO A 284 26.02 7.98 10.98
CA PRO A 284 26.04 7.93 12.44
C PRO A 284 24.63 7.86 13.07
N PRO A 285 24.37 6.87 13.95
CA PRO A 285 23.05 6.71 14.56
C PRO A 285 22.65 7.92 15.43
N LEU A 286 23.61 8.59 16.08
CA LEU A 286 23.35 9.80 16.88
C LEU A 286 22.86 10.98 16.02
N LYS A 287 23.37 11.11 14.79
CA LYS A 287 22.94 12.15 13.84
C LYS A 287 21.49 11.88 13.42
N ARG A 288 21.16 10.61 13.15
CA ARG A 288 19.77 10.18 12.88
C ARG A 288 18.84 10.46 14.06
N PHE A 289 19.26 10.10 15.27
CA PHE A 289 18.47 10.29 16.48
C PHE A 289 18.12 11.76 16.74
N ARG A 290 19.07 12.68 16.51
CA ARG A 290 18.81 14.13 16.59
C ARG A 290 17.74 14.58 15.60
N THR A 291 17.76 14.07 14.37
CA THR A 291 16.73 14.38 13.36
C THR A 291 15.39 13.73 13.72
N GLN A 292 15.39 12.51 14.26
CA GLN A 292 14.18 11.84 14.74
C GLN A 292 13.51 12.58 15.90
N LEU A 293 14.25 13.34 16.71
CA LEU A 293 13.65 14.18 17.76
C LEU A 293 12.65 15.22 17.20
N LEU A 294 12.80 15.61 15.92
CA LEU A 294 11.87 16.51 15.23
C LEU A 294 10.48 15.86 15.00
N GLN A 295 10.33 14.56 15.25
CA GLN A 295 9.02 13.88 15.26
C GLN A 295 8.11 14.36 16.41
N ILE A 296 8.67 14.78 17.55
CA ILE A 296 7.89 15.28 18.69
C ILE A 296 7.16 16.58 18.34
N PRO A 297 7.84 17.66 17.88
CA PRO A 297 7.14 18.88 17.48
C PRO A 297 6.23 18.65 16.26
N PHE A 298 6.56 17.70 15.38
CA PHE A 298 5.65 17.28 14.31
C PHE A 298 4.35 16.69 14.86
N ALA A 299 4.43 15.73 15.79
CA ALA A 299 3.25 15.12 16.41
C ALA A 299 2.41 16.15 17.17
N LEU A 300 3.06 17.09 17.88
CA LEU A 300 2.37 18.22 18.53
C LEU A 300 1.67 19.12 17.51
N ALA A 301 2.31 19.43 16.38
CA ALA A 301 1.69 20.22 15.33
C ALA A 301 0.48 19.50 14.72
N CYS A 302 0.56 18.18 14.49
CA CYS A 302 -0.58 17.37 14.05
C CYS A 302 -1.74 17.43 15.05
N LEU A 303 -1.44 17.25 16.35
CA LEU A 303 -2.43 17.32 17.42
C LEU A 303 -3.10 18.69 17.47
N LEU A 304 -2.33 19.78 17.40
CA LEU A 304 -2.87 21.13 17.46
C LEU A 304 -3.72 21.47 16.23
N LEU A 305 -3.23 21.18 15.02
CA LEU A 305 -3.93 21.53 13.78
C LEU A 305 -5.20 20.71 13.58
N LEU A 306 -5.10 19.37 13.70
CA LEU A 306 -6.26 18.49 13.56
C LEU A 306 -7.20 18.63 14.75
N GLY A 307 -6.67 18.72 15.96
CA GLY A 307 -7.44 18.94 17.17
C GLY A 307 -8.23 20.26 17.12
N ALA A 308 -7.63 21.35 16.67
CA ALA A 308 -8.33 22.63 16.50
C ALA A 308 -9.43 22.53 15.44
N LEU A 309 -9.18 21.88 14.30
CA LEU A 309 -10.18 21.65 13.26
C LEU A 309 -11.39 20.87 13.80
N TYR A 310 -11.13 19.76 14.51
CA TYR A 310 -12.19 18.94 15.08
C TYR A 310 -12.93 19.67 16.20
N LEU A 311 -12.23 20.36 17.09
CA LEU A 311 -12.86 21.19 18.13
C LEU A 311 -13.76 22.27 17.53
N PHE A 312 -13.31 22.92 16.46
CA PHE A 312 -14.08 23.93 15.75
C PHE A 312 -15.35 23.35 15.14
N CYS A 313 -15.23 22.26 14.37
CA CYS A 313 -16.38 21.61 13.74
C CYS A 313 -17.35 21.03 14.78
N PHE A 314 -16.82 20.44 15.85
CA PHE A 314 -17.59 19.90 16.96
C PHE A 314 -18.39 20.98 17.69
N SER A 315 -17.80 22.16 17.89
CA SER A 315 -18.47 23.30 18.50
C SER A 315 -19.62 23.81 17.64
N ILE A 316 -19.43 23.88 16.32
CA ILE A 316 -20.50 24.25 15.37
C ILE A 316 -21.61 23.19 15.37
N GLU A 317 -21.27 21.90 15.40
CA GLU A 317 -22.24 20.80 15.43
C GLU A 317 -23.11 20.86 16.69
N ILE A 318 -22.52 21.21 17.84
CA ILE A 318 -23.28 21.44 19.07
C ILE A 318 -24.19 22.66 18.94
N PHE A 319 -23.68 23.76 18.39
CA PHE A 319 -24.40 25.03 18.32
C PHE A 319 -25.59 24.99 17.36
N LEU A 320 -25.39 24.51 16.12
CA LEU A 320 -26.44 24.50 15.11
C LEU A 320 -27.42 23.34 15.29
N SER A 321 -27.05 22.27 16.00
CA SER A 321 -27.75 20.98 15.98
C SER A 321 -27.98 20.41 14.54
N GLU A 322 -27.38 21.04 13.54
CA GLU A 322 -27.41 20.64 12.13
C GLU A 322 -26.14 19.87 11.77
N VAL A 323 -26.33 18.72 11.14
CA VAL A 323 -25.25 17.78 10.81
C VAL A 323 -24.50 18.18 9.53
N PHE A 324 -25.13 18.96 8.64
CA PHE A 324 -24.60 19.21 7.30
C PHE A 324 -23.42 20.19 7.28
N THR A 325 -23.49 21.31 8.01
CA THR A 325 -22.48 22.37 7.94
C THR A 325 -21.08 21.94 8.41
N PRO A 326 -20.91 21.30 9.60
CA PRO A 326 -19.61 20.78 10.02
C PRO A 326 -19.08 19.70 9.08
N THR A 327 -19.96 18.85 8.53
CA THR A 327 -19.58 17.78 7.61
C THR A 327 -19.02 18.32 6.30
N VAL A 328 -19.59 19.41 5.76
CA VAL A 328 -19.08 20.08 4.55
C VAL A 328 -17.69 20.68 4.80
N ILE A 329 -17.50 21.34 5.95
CA ILE A 329 -16.19 21.91 6.33
C ILE A 329 -15.14 20.81 6.45
N ILE A 330 -15.46 19.72 7.16
CA ILE A 330 -14.57 18.57 7.31
C ILE A 330 -14.22 17.99 5.93
N THR A 331 -15.22 17.75 5.08
CA THR A 331 -15.01 17.16 3.75
C THR A 331 -14.15 18.04 2.85
N GLY A 332 -14.23 19.36 2.97
CA GLY A 332 -13.41 20.29 2.19
C GLY A 332 -12.00 20.52 2.75
N VAL A 333 -11.88 20.74 4.06
CA VAL A 333 -10.63 21.18 4.70
C VAL A 333 -9.75 20.01 5.13
N GLN A 334 -10.34 18.91 5.63
CA GLN A 334 -9.59 17.78 6.15
C GLN A 334 -8.65 17.16 5.10
N PRO A 335 -9.08 16.87 3.85
CA PRO A 335 -8.18 16.30 2.84
C PRO A 335 -6.97 17.19 2.53
N VAL A 336 -7.17 18.51 2.51
CA VAL A 336 -6.09 19.48 2.27
C VAL A 336 -5.08 19.46 3.41
N LEU A 337 -5.56 19.46 4.66
CA LEU A 337 -4.70 19.40 5.84
C LEU A 337 -3.93 18.07 5.92
N LEU A 338 -4.60 16.95 5.63
CA LEU A 338 -3.97 15.63 5.53
C LEU A 338 -2.86 15.61 4.47
N ALA A 339 -3.12 16.14 3.27
CA ALA A 339 -2.12 16.22 2.21
C ALA A 339 -0.88 17.05 2.63
N ILE A 340 -1.07 18.16 3.34
CA ILE A 340 0.02 18.98 3.87
C ILE A 340 0.81 18.20 4.92
N LEU A 341 0.13 17.59 5.91
CA LEU A 341 0.78 16.84 6.98
C LEU A 341 1.52 15.60 6.47
N SER A 342 0.94 14.85 5.55
CA SER A 342 1.61 13.69 4.92
C SER A 342 2.81 14.11 4.08
N LYS A 343 2.76 15.27 3.40
CA LYS A 343 3.92 15.82 2.69
C LYS A 343 5.04 16.24 3.65
N LEU A 344 4.69 16.84 4.79
CA LEU A 344 5.66 17.17 5.85
C LEU A 344 6.25 15.89 6.45
N ALA A 345 5.43 14.86 6.70
CA ALA A 345 5.89 13.56 7.18
C ALA A 345 6.87 12.89 6.20
N ALA A 346 6.59 12.94 4.90
CA ALA A 346 7.48 12.45 3.86
C ALA A 346 8.83 13.19 3.87
N ARG A 347 8.80 14.53 3.91
CA ARG A 347 10.01 15.37 3.99
C ARG A 347 10.85 15.09 5.24
N LEU A 348 10.19 14.90 6.38
CA LEU A 348 10.85 14.54 7.63
C LEU A 348 11.51 13.16 7.55
N THR A 349 10.83 12.18 6.95
CA THR A 349 11.35 10.82 6.77
C THR A 349 12.52 10.76 5.77
N GLU A 350 12.52 11.63 4.75
CA GLU A 350 13.67 11.83 3.87
C GLU A 350 14.86 12.42 4.63
N ALA A 351 14.62 13.42 5.49
CA ALA A 351 15.66 14.05 6.31
C ALA A 351 16.32 13.07 7.32
N GLU A 352 15.57 12.08 7.82
CA GLU A 352 16.07 11.03 8.73
C GLU A 352 17.03 10.03 8.05
N ASN A 353 17.07 10.01 6.70
CA ASN A 353 18.07 9.29 5.91
C ASN A 353 18.25 7.81 6.32
N TYR A 354 17.20 7.00 6.13
CA TYR A 354 17.22 5.56 6.38
C TYR A 354 18.02 4.78 5.33
N ARG A 355 18.75 3.75 5.78
CA ARG A 355 19.59 2.89 4.91
C ARG A 355 18.75 2.02 3.98
N THR A 356 17.70 1.35 4.46
CA THR A 356 16.90 0.38 3.68
C THR A 356 15.52 0.95 3.32
N ASN A 357 14.93 0.47 2.22
CA ASN A 357 13.59 0.88 1.79
C ASN A 357 12.53 0.53 2.85
N GLN A 358 12.59 -0.67 3.44
CA GLN A 358 11.63 -1.09 4.46
C GLN A 358 11.69 -0.19 5.70
N ALA A 359 12.87 0.17 6.19
CA ALA A 359 13.00 1.06 7.35
C ALA A 359 12.47 2.48 7.04
N HIS A 360 12.71 2.98 5.82
CA HIS A 360 12.14 4.25 5.38
C HIS A 360 10.61 4.22 5.34
N HIS A 361 10.02 3.19 4.73
CA HIS A 361 8.57 3.04 4.67
C HIS A 361 7.96 2.83 6.05
N ALA A 362 8.57 2.00 6.92
CA ALA A 362 8.10 1.79 8.29
C ALA A 362 8.09 3.10 9.10
N ALA A 363 9.13 3.93 8.98
CA ALA A 363 9.19 5.23 9.65
C ALA A 363 8.18 6.24 9.08
N MET A 364 7.85 6.14 7.79
CA MET A 364 6.77 6.93 7.18
C MET A 364 5.41 6.48 7.72
N VAL A 365 5.16 5.17 7.80
CA VAL A 365 3.93 4.58 8.36
C VAL A 365 3.73 5.02 9.81
N GLN A 366 4.78 5.04 10.64
CA GLN A 366 4.67 5.53 12.02
C GLN A 366 4.20 6.99 12.10
N LYS A 367 4.69 7.87 11.22
CA LYS A 367 4.26 9.28 11.19
C LYS A 367 2.84 9.43 10.66
N GLN A 368 2.47 8.65 9.66
CA GLN A 368 1.11 8.63 9.12
C GLN A 368 0.12 8.08 10.16
N PHE A 369 0.51 7.07 10.93
CA PHE A 369 -0.30 6.53 12.03
C PHE A 369 -0.69 7.60 13.05
N CYS A 370 0.21 8.53 13.41
CA CYS A 370 -0.15 9.65 14.29
C CYS A 370 -1.28 10.51 13.70
N ILE A 371 -1.24 10.78 12.40
CA ILE A 371 -2.27 11.55 11.69
C ILE A 371 -3.59 10.76 11.70
N ASP A 372 -3.55 9.49 11.30
CA ASP A 372 -4.72 8.62 11.18
C ASP A 372 -5.37 8.35 12.55
N PHE A 373 -4.56 8.22 13.60
CA PHE A 373 -5.03 8.08 14.98
C PHE A 373 -5.82 9.32 15.41
N LEU A 374 -5.27 10.51 15.15
CA LEU A 374 -5.93 11.76 15.51
C LEU A 374 -7.25 11.93 14.73
N THR A 375 -7.25 11.67 13.43
CA THR A 375 -8.47 11.82 12.61
C THR A 375 -9.55 10.81 12.93
N SER A 376 -9.18 9.62 13.39
CA SER A 376 -10.14 8.55 13.71
C SER A 376 -10.71 8.68 15.13
N TYR A 377 -9.88 9.02 16.13
CA TYR A 377 -10.27 8.93 17.54
C TYR A 377 -10.54 10.27 18.22
N VAL A 378 -9.99 11.40 17.74
CA VAL A 378 -10.25 12.73 18.35
C VAL A 378 -11.75 13.06 18.39
N PRO A 379 -12.56 12.84 17.34
CA PRO A 379 -14.00 13.10 17.40
C PRO A 379 -14.70 12.31 18.53
N LEU A 380 -14.33 11.04 18.72
CA LEU A 380 -14.87 10.20 19.80
C LEU A 380 -14.39 10.67 21.18
N PHE A 381 -13.12 11.09 21.31
CA PHE A 381 -12.59 11.64 22.55
C PHE A 381 -13.27 12.96 22.94
N LEU A 382 -13.55 13.84 21.98
CA LEU A 382 -14.30 15.07 22.24
C LEU A 382 -15.71 14.74 22.76
N THR A 383 -16.40 13.76 22.17
CA THR A 383 -17.71 13.37 22.68
C THR A 383 -17.63 12.73 24.07
N ALA A 384 -16.74 11.76 24.27
CA ALA A 384 -16.67 10.97 25.49
C ALA A 384 -16.09 11.74 26.68
N PHE A 385 -15.05 12.55 26.47
CA PHE A 385 -14.29 13.21 27.54
C PHE A 385 -14.56 14.72 27.68
N LEU A 386 -15.11 15.37 26.65
CA LEU A 386 -15.45 16.80 26.73
C LEU A 386 -16.96 17.02 26.82
N TYR A 387 -17.73 16.51 25.86
CA TYR A 387 -19.18 16.80 25.78
C TYR A 387 -20.02 16.08 26.84
N MET A 388 -19.82 14.78 27.03
CA MET A 388 -20.59 14.00 28.02
C MET A 388 -20.38 14.49 29.46
N PRO A 389 -19.15 14.67 29.97
CA PRO A 389 -18.94 15.13 31.34
C PRO A 389 -19.05 16.65 31.52
N PHE A 390 -18.68 17.46 30.52
CA PHE A 390 -18.51 18.92 30.67
C PHE A 390 -19.35 19.74 29.68
N GLY A 391 -20.35 19.15 29.01
CA GLY A 391 -21.15 19.84 27.99
C GLY A 391 -21.76 21.16 28.46
N ASN A 392 -22.22 21.23 29.71
CA ASN A 392 -22.79 22.46 30.28
C ASN A 392 -21.75 23.59 30.44
N LEU A 393 -20.47 23.25 30.61
CA LEU A 393 -19.37 24.22 30.68
C LEU A 393 -18.98 24.76 29.29
N LEU A 394 -19.36 24.08 28.21
CA LEU A 394 -19.09 24.53 26.85
C LEU A 394 -20.05 25.63 26.40
N VAL A 395 -21.26 25.65 26.94
CA VAL A 395 -22.35 26.58 26.53
C VAL A 395 -21.91 28.05 26.47
N PRO A 396 -21.21 28.62 27.48
CA PRO A 396 -20.80 30.03 27.44
C PRO A 396 -19.78 30.34 26.33
N TYR A 397 -18.96 29.36 25.95
CA TYR A 397 -17.98 29.52 24.87
C TYR A 397 -18.61 29.41 23.48
N LEU A 398 -19.80 28.82 23.38
CA LEU A 398 -20.54 28.68 22.13
C LEU A 398 -21.28 29.98 21.73
N ASP A 399 -21.42 30.95 22.63
CA ASP A 399 -22.02 32.26 22.33
C ASP A 399 -21.25 33.04 21.24
N ILE A 400 -19.97 32.75 21.03
CA ILE A 400 -19.18 33.30 19.92
C ILE A 400 -19.81 32.93 18.57
N PHE A 401 -20.34 31.70 18.44
CA PHE A 401 -21.01 31.25 17.22
C PHE A 401 -22.37 31.90 17.04
N ARG A 402 -23.06 32.26 18.14
CA ARG A 402 -24.28 33.06 18.07
C ARG A 402 -24.02 34.44 17.49
N VAL A 403 -22.99 35.13 17.97
CA VAL A 403 -22.59 36.44 17.44
C VAL A 403 -22.16 36.35 15.98
N ALA A 404 -21.45 35.29 15.59
CA ALA A 404 -21.10 35.06 14.19
C ALA A 404 -22.35 34.79 13.33
N ALA A 405 -23.26 33.92 13.77
CA ALA A 405 -24.49 33.58 13.06
C ALA A 405 -25.41 34.80 12.89
N GLU A 406 -25.55 35.65 13.92
CA GLU A 406 -26.33 36.89 13.87
C GLU A 406 -25.72 37.94 12.90
N LYS A 407 -24.40 37.87 12.62
CA LYS A 407 -23.78 38.71 11.58
C LYS A 407 -23.98 38.19 10.16
N PHE A 408 -24.13 36.88 10.00
CA PHE A 408 -24.33 36.24 8.69
C PHE A 408 -25.81 36.08 8.33
N ALA A 409 -26.70 36.00 9.31
CA ALA A 409 -28.14 35.98 9.10
C ALA A 409 -28.68 37.41 8.95
N SER A 410 -29.37 37.68 7.84
CA SER A 410 -30.00 38.99 7.59
C SER A 410 -31.19 39.31 8.51
N ASP A 411 -31.64 38.36 9.33
CA ASP A 411 -32.84 38.49 10.17
C ASP A 411 -32.53 38.43 11.67
N LYS A 412 -33.24 39.27 12.44
CA LYS A 412 -32.92 39.56 13.85
C LYS A 412 -33.24 38.37 14.77
N SER A 413 -32.24 38.03 15.58
CA SER A 413 -32.23 37.07 16.69
C SER A 413 -32.47 35.60 16.32
N VAL A 414 -31.40 34.81 16.40
CA VAL A 414 -31.45 33.36 16.30
C VAL A 414 -32.15 32.82 17.57
N ALA A 415 -33.25 32.08 17.41
CA ALA A 415 -33.96 31.46 18.51
C ALA A 415 -33.14 30.29 19.08
N THR A 416 -32.58 30.47 20.27
CA THR A 416 -31.77 29.44 20.96
C THR A 416 -32.64 28.62 21.91
N GLN A 417 -32.64 27.30 21.77
CA GLN A 417 -33.19 26.39 22.79
C GLN A 417 -32.18 26.21 23.93
N SER A 418 -32.67 25.90 25.14
CA SER A 418 -31.81 25.57 26.28
C SER A 418 -31.01 24.30 26.00
N PHE A 419 -29.69 24.37 26.15
CA PHE A 419 -28.79 23.26 25.87
C PHE A 419 -29.03 22.09 26.84
N GLN A 420 -29.25 20.89 26.29
CA GLN A 420 -29.30 19.64 27.03
C GLN A 420 -28.33 18.64 26.41
N ILE A 421 -27.57 17.95 27.27
CA ILE A 421 -26.61 16.93 26.84
C ILE A 421 -27.38 15.71 26.30
N ASN A 422 -27.09 15.31 25.07
CA ASN A 422 -27.67 14.13 24.46
C ASN A 422 -26.82 12.89 24.79
N PRO A 423 -27.29 11.97 25.65
CA PRO A 423 -26.50 10.80 26.08
C PRO A 423 -26.29 9.78 24.94
N ASP A 424 -27.12 9.79 23.90
CA ASP A 424 -27.02 8.87 22.77
C ASP A 424 -25.99 9.30 21.72
N ARG A 425 -25.38 10.48 21.86
CA ARG A 425 -24.43 11.00 20.86
C ARG A 425 -23.22 10.06 20.67
N LEU A 426 -22.62 9.62 21.77
CA LEU A 426 -21.48 8.71 21.74
C LEU A 426 -21.85 7.36 21.08
N LYS A 427 -23.04 6.84 21.40
CA LYS A 427 -23.58 5.61 20.81
C LYS A 427 -23.75 5.76 19.30
N LYS A 428 -24.39 6.85 18.84
CA LYS A 428 -24.60 7.12 17.40
C LYS A 428 -23.28 7.24 16.64
N GLN A 429 -22.30 7.97 17.19
CA GLN A 429 -20.97 8.09 16.57
C GLN A 429 -20.24 6.75 16.52
N THR A 430 -20.31 5.95 17.59
CA THR A 430 -19.70 4.62 17.61
C THR A 430 -20.31 3.73 16.52
N ILE A 431 -21.65 3.71 16.39
CA ILE A 431 -22.36 2.96 15.33
C ILE A 431 -21.93 3.43 13.94
N TYR A 432 -21.75 4.74 13.73
CA TYR A 432 -21.26 5.27 12.47
C TYR A 432 -19.88 4.67 12.11
N PHE A 433 -18.90 4.70 13.02
CA PHE A 433 -17.57 4.19 12.72
C PHE A 433 -17.51 2.66 12.57
N THR A 434 -18.31 1.92 13.34
CA THR A 434 -18.28 0.44 13.30
C THR A 434 -19.15 -0.15 12.18
N VAL A 435 -20.17 0.57 11.70
CA VAL A 435 -21.12 0.05 10.70
C VAL A 435 -21.13 0.91 9.44
N THR A 436 -21.58 2.16 9.54
CA THR A 436 -21.81 3.02 8.37
C THR A 436 -20.51 3.28 7.59
N ALA A 437 -19.43 3.64 8.29
CA ALA A 437 -18.13 3.90 7.71
C ALA A 437 -17.55 2.63 7.06
N GLN A 438 -17.75 1.44 7.63
CA GLN A 438 -17.28 0.18 7.04
C GLN A 438 -17.99 -0.14 5.73
N VAL A 439 -19.31 0.10 5.65
CA VAL A 439 -20.09 -0.08 4.41
C VAL A 439 -19.66 0.92 3.35
N VAL A 440 -19.46 2.19 3.73
CA VAL A 440 -18.96 3.22 2.81
C VAL A 440 -17.55 2.89 2.34
N ASN A 441 -16.65 2.48 3.23
CA ASN A 441 -15.29 2.07 2.88
C ASN A 441 -15.29 0.90 1.90
N LEU A 442 -16.14 -0.11 2.10
CA LEU A 442 -16.29 -1.22 1.15
C LEU A 442 -16.71 -0.73 -0.24
N ALA A 443 -17.63 0.22 -0.31
CA ALA A 443 -18.05 0.82 -1.58
C ALA A 443 -16.92 1.66 -2.23
N VAL A 444 -16.19 2.43 -1.43
CA VAL A 444 -15.09 3.28 -1.90
C VAL A 444 -13.85 2.47 -2.32
N GLU A 445 -13.58 1.34 -1.67
CA GLU A 445 -12.42 0.49 -1.95
C GLU A 445 -12.70 -0.50 -3.09
N GLY A 446 -13.91 -1.06 -3.16
CA GLY A 446 -14.28 -2.04 -4.20
C GLY A 446 -14.99 -1.42 -5.40
N ILE A 447 -16.11 -0.74 -5.16
CA ILE A 447 -17.03 -0.31 -6.23
C ILE A 447 -16.45 0.89 -6.99
N VAL A 448 -15.90 1.89 -6.30
CA VAL A 448 -15.39 3.12 -6.94
C VAL A 448 -14.24 2.82 -7.92
N PRO A 449 -13.18 2.06 -7.57
CA PRO A 449 -12.12 1.72 -8.53
C PRO A 449 -12.63 0.89 -9.71
N TYR A 450 -13.59 -0.01 -9.48
CA TYR A 450 -14.22 -0.79 -10.54
C TYR A 450 -15.00 0.10 -11.53
N VAL A 451 -15.83 1.01 -11.02
CA VAL A 451 -16.57 1.98 -11.84
C VAL A 451 -15.60 2.91 -12.57
N LYS A 452 -14.55 3.39 -11.89
CA LYS A 452 -13.49 4.20 -12.48
C LYS A 452 -12.85 3.45 -13.67
N ARG A 453 -12.42 2.20 -13.49
CA ARG A 453 -11.83 1.37 -14.57
C ARG A 453 -12.77 1.24 -15.77
N LYS A 454 -14.05 0.96 -15.52
CA LYS A 454 -15.05 0.82 -16.60
C LYS A 454 -15.27 2.15 -17.33
N ALA A 455 -15.34 3.26 -16.61
CA ALA A 455 -15.49 4.59 -17.20
C ALA A 455 -14.28 4.97 -18.05
N PHE A 456 -13.05 4.74 -17.57
CA PHE A 456 -11.82 4.99 -18.35
C PHE A 456 -11.80 4.17 -19.65
N LYS A 457 -12.13 2.87 -19.60
CA LYS A 457 -12.18 2.00 -20.79
C LYS A 457 -13.20 2.48 -21.82
N GLU A 458 -14.34 3.01 -21.39
CA GLU A 458 -15.34 3.57 -22.33
C GLU A 458 -14.91 4.93 -22.91
N VAL A 459 -14.28 5.79 -22.10
CA VAL A 459 -13.71 7.06 -22.59
C VAL A 459 -12.63 6.80 -23.63
N GLU A 460 -11.74 5.84 -23.38
CA GLU A 460 -10.69 5.43 -24.29
C GLU A 460 -11.25 4.87 -25.60
N LYS A 461 -12.25 3.97 -25.55
CA LYS A 461 -12.94 3.49 -26.76
C LYS A 461 -13.55 4.62 -27.58
N VAL A 462 -14.13 5.64 -26.93
CA VAL A 462 -14.69 6.80 -27.61
C VAL A 462 -13.57 7.64 -28.25
N HIS A 463 -12.48 7.85 -27.52
CA HIS A 463 -11.30 8.57 -28.02
C HIS A 463 -10.68 7.87 -29.24
N THR A 464 -10.45 6.56 -29.16
CA THR A 464 -9.93 5.74 -30.27
C THR A 464 -10.88 5.73 -31.46
N LYS A 465 -12.21 5.74 -31.25
CA LYS A 465 -13.18 5.88 -32.35
C LYS A 465 -13.13 7.25 -33.03
N ILE A 466 -12.89 8.31 -32.26
CA ILE A 466 -12.71 9.68 -32.80
C ILE A 466 -11.42 9.74 -33.61
N ILE A 467 -10.31 9.26 -33.05
CA ILE A 467 -9.01 9.20 -33.74
C ILE A 467 -9.08 8.38 -35.02
N ARG A 468 -9.67 7.17 -35.00
CA ARG A 468 -9.84 6.34 -36.21
C ARG A 468 -10.69 7.01 -37.29
N ARG A 469 -11.62 7.88 -36.90
CA ARG A 469 -12.43 8.68 -37.81
C ARG A 469 -11.61 9.79 -38.46
N ASP A 470 -10.67 10.38 -37.72
CA ASP A 470 -9.77 11.42 -38.21
C ASP A 470 -8.59 10.87 -39.03
N THR A 471 -8.09 9.66 -38.75
CA THR A 471 -7.00 8.99 -39.50
C THR A 471 -7.44 8.18 -40.72
N GLY A 472 -8.72 8.26 -41.11
CA GLY A 472 -9.24 7.55 -42.29
C GLY A 472 -9.20 6.02 -42.16
N GLY A 473 -9.26 5.48 -40.93
CA GLY A 473 -9.33 4.04 -40.69
C GLY A 473 -8.00 3.29 -40.67
N THR A 474 -6.85 3.98 -40.77
CA THR A 474 -5.55 3.35 -40.53
C THR A 474 -5.26 3.29 -39.03
N PRO A 475 -4.92 2.11 -38.47
CA PRO A 475 -4.45 2.02 -37.09
C PRO A 475 -3.11 2.76 -36.98
N ILE A 476 -2.92 3.55 -35.90
CA ILE A 476 -1.71 4.34 -35.66
C ILE A 476 -0.47 3.44 -35.54
N PHE A 477 -0.66 2.20 -35.06
CA PHE A 477 0.39 1.20 -34.90
C PHE A 477 -0.02 -0.11 -35.59
N SER A 478 0.95 -0.76 -36.24
CA SER A 478 0.79 -2.08 -36.85
C SER A 478 1.20 -3.14 -35.84
N ASP A 479 0.30 -3.46 -34.91
CA ASP A 479 0.52 -4.56 -33.97
C ASP A 479 0.22 -5.90 -34.64
N GLU A 480 0.99 -6.92 -34.30
CA GLU A 480 0.79 -8.28 -34.79
C GLU A 480 -0.52 -8.84 -34.23
N PRO A 481 -1.38 -9.51 -35.04
CA PRO A 481 -2.73 -9.89 -34.62
C PRO A 481 -2.77 -10.86 -33.43
N GLU A 482 -1.71 -11.65 -33.23
CA GLU A 482 -1.54 -12.58 -32.09
C GLU A 482 -1.24 -11.84 -30.77
N GLU A 483 -0.57 -10.69 -30.83
CA GLU A 483 -0.17 -9.92 -29.63
C GLU A 483 -1.16 -8.81 -29.27
N HIS A 484 -2.00 -8.38 -30.20
CA HIS A 484 -2.91 -7.24 -30.02
C HIS A 484 -3.81 -7.39 -28.76
N ALA A 485 -4.32 -8.60 -28.52
CA ALA A 485 -5.19 -8.86 -27.37
C ALA A 485 -4.42 -8.81 -26.02
N PHE A 486 -3.13 -9.16 -26.04
CA PHE A 486 -2.23 -9.06 -24.89
C PHE A 486 -1.83 -7.61 -24.59
N LEU A 487 -1.56 -6.81 -25.62
CA LEU A 487 -1.19 -5.39 -25.48
C LEU A 487 -2.37 -4.54 -24.97
N GLU A 488 -3.60 -4.75 -25.50
CA GLU A 488 -4.81 -4.01 -25.05
C GLU A 488 -5.13 -4.26 -23.57
N ARG A 489 -4.88 -5.48 -23.07
CA ARG A 489 -5.04 -5.82 -21.64
C ARG A 489 -4.08 -5.04 -20.74
N ARG A 490 -2.87 -4.81 -21.23
CA ARG A 490 -1.75 -4.26 -20.47
C ARG A 490 -1.85 -2.75 -20.33
N ASP A 491 -2.36 -2.03 -21.32
CA ASP A 491 -2.48 -0.56 -21.23
C ASP A 491 -3.39 -0.17 -20.04
N GLY A 492 -4.46 -0.93 -19.79
CA GLY A 492 -5.29 -0.80 -18.57
C GLY A 492 -4.62 -1.20 -17.24
N SER A 493 -3.43 -1.82 -17.28
CA SER A 493 -2.61 -2.18 -16.12
C SER A 493 -1.42 -1.22 -15.93
N ALA A 494 -0.86 -0.68 -17.02
CA ALA A 494 0.23 0.30 -17.03
C ALA A 494 -0.23 1.72 -16.66
N ILE A 495 -1.49 2.07 -16.94
CA ILE A 495 -2.14 3.35 -16.57
C ILE A 495 -2.52 3.41 -15.07
N ARG A 496 -2.26 2.34 -14.29
CA ARG A 496 -2.62 2.25 -12.86
C ARG A 496 -1.65 2.95 -11.91
#